data_AF-A0A7X0HTE2-F1
#
_entry.id   AF-A0A7X0HTE2-F1
#
_cell.length_a   1.000
_cell.length_b   1.000
_cell.length_c   1.000
_cell.angle_alpha   90.00
_cell.angle_beta   90.00
_cell.angle_gamma   90.00
#
_symmetry.space_group_name_H-M   'P 1'
#
loop_
_entity.id
_entity.type
_entity.pdbx_description
1 polymer ?
#
loop_
_entity_poly.entity_id
_entity_poly.type
_entity_poly.pdbx_seq_one_letter_code
_entity_poly.pdbx_strand_id
1 'polypeptide(L)' 'MVDINKHAAKTGRMIKEDGTIVNIADKFSMELYGLSTDTKPTTGLIVGTTFFEIDTTNVYMWDGSTWRGI' A
#
# COMPACT_ATOMS: atom_id res chain seq x y z
N MET A 1 9.79 -23.09 16.35
CA MET A 1 9.40 -21.70 16.03
C MET A 1 10.35 -20.77 16.77
N VAL A 2 10.97 -19.80 16.10
CA VAL A 2 11.88 -18.83 16.76
C VAL A 2 11.05 -17.72 17.38
N ASP A 3 11.42 -17.28 18.59
CA ASP A 3 10.77 -16.17 19.28
C ASP A 3 10.82 -14.89 18.43
N ILE A 4 9.66 -14.31 18.17
CA ILE A 4 9.52 -13.10 17.37
C ILE A 4 10.28 -11.92 18.01
N ASN A 5 10.37 -11.88 19.34
CA ASN A 5 11.07 -10.85 20.11
C ASN A 5 12.60 -10.90 19.95
N LYS A 6 13.13 -11.92 19.26
CA LYS A 6 14.57 -12.12 19.01
C LYS A 6 14.99 -11.87 17.55
N HIS A 7 14.09 -11.42 16.68
CA HIS A 7 14.41 -11.03 15.31
C HIS A 7 14.70 -9.53 15.25
N ALA A 8 15.93 -9.14 14.89
CA ALA A 8 16.24 -7.75 14.57
C ALA A 8 15.66 -7.37 13.19
N ALA A 9 15.09 -6.17 13.05
CA ALA A 9 14.66 -5.62 11.76
C ALA A 9 15.88 -5.47 10.84
N LYS A 10 16.02 -6.37 9.86
CA LYS A 10 17.18 -6.43 8.95
C LYS A 10 17.03 -5.42 7.80
N THR A 11 17.01 -4.12 8.08
CA THR A 11 16.53 -2.99 7.23
C THR A 11 15.03 -2.72 7.41
N GLY A 12 14.42 -1.77 6.69
CA GLY A 12 13.01 -1.29 6.83
C GLY A 12 11.89 -2.34 6.67
N ARG A 13 12.19 -3.61 6.91
CA ARG A 13 11.33 -4.78 6.88
C ARG A 13 11.07 -5.24 8.31
N MET A 14 9.80 -5.35 8.67
CA MET A 14 9.34 -5.89 9.96
C MET A 14 8.87 -7.35 9.79
N ILE A 15 8.88 -8.14 10.87
CA ILE A 15 8.22 -9.45 10.91
C ILE A 15 6.86 -9.26 11.59
N LYS A 16 5.77 -9.70 10.96
CA LYS A 16 4.43 -9.71 11.55
C LYS A 16 4.30 -10.82 12.60
N GLU A 17 3.26 -10.75 13.43
CA GLU A 17 2.94 -11.80 14.42
C GLU A 17 2.69 -13.17 13.78
N ASP A 18 2.23 -13.20 12.52
CA ASP A 18 2.04 -14.42 11.72
C ASP A 18 3.36 -14.99 11.14
N GLY A 19 4.50 -14.34 11.40
CA GLY A 19 5.82 -14.73 10.92
C GLY A 19 6.17 -14.26 9.50
N THR A 20 5.27 -13.55 8.80
CA THR A 20 5.55 -13.01 7.46
C THR A 20 6.39 -11.73 7.53
N ILE A 21 7.25 -11.51 6.53
CA ILE A 21 8.03 -10.28 6.39
C ILE A 21 7.17 -9.23 5.68
N VAL A 22 7.10 -8.02 6.24
CA VAL A 22 6.46 -6.85 5.60
C VAL A 22 7.48 -5.74 5.42
N ASN A 23 7.49 -5.11 4.24
CA ASN A 23 8.18 -3.85 4.05
C ASN A 23 7.31 -2.73 4.60
N ILE A 24 7.84 -1.94 5.53
CA ILE A 24 7.06 -0.87 6.16
C ILE A 24 6.69 0.21 5.14
N ALA A 25 7.55 0.48 4.15
CA ALA A 25 7.32 1.48 3.11
C ALA A 25 6.10 1.16 2.25
N ASP A 26 5.90 -0.12 1.90
CA ASP A 26 4.78 -0.57 1.07
C ASP A 26 3.43 -0.43 1.80
N LYS A 27 3.43 -0.29 3.13
CA LYS A 27 2.22 -0.15 3.95
C LYS A 27 1.83 1.28 4.25
N PHE A 28 2.73 2.24 4.05
CA PHE A 28 2.47 3.66 4.30
C PHE A 28 2.52 4.53 3.05
N SER A 29 2.72 3.94 1.85
CA SER A 29 2.65 4.72 0.62
C SER A 29 1.24 5.26 0.42
N MET A 30 1.13 6.58 0.28
CA MET A 30 -0.10 7.26 -0.15
C MET A 30 -0.17 7.38 -1.68
N GLU A 31 0.79 6.85 -2.42
CA GLU A 31 0.82 6.93 -3.88
C GLU A 31 0.85 5.54 -4.49
N LEU A 32 -0.01 5.32 -5.48
CA LEU A 32 -0.13 4.11 -6.28
C LEU A 32 -0.08 4.48 -7.76
N TYR A 33 0.45 3.58 -8.58
CA TYR A 33 0.61 3.77 -10.01
C TYR A 33 0.09 2.52 -10.74
N GLY A 34 -0.60 2.71 -11.86
CA GLY A 34 -1.06 1.62 -12.71
C GLY A 34 -1.75 2.13 -13.97
N LEU A 35 -2.32 1.20 -14.74
CA LEU A 35 -3.06 1.50 -15.97
C LEU A 35 -4.53 1.80 -15.66
N SER A 36 -5.21 2.49 -16.58
CA SER A 36 -6.66 2.70 -16.50
C SER A 36 -7.46 1.39 -16.52
N THR A 37 -6.90 0.33 -17.09
CA THR A 37 -7.50 -1.02 -17.12
C THR A 37 -7.26 -1.83 -15.84
N ASP A 38 -6.41 -1.36 -14.94
CA ASP A 38 -6.12 -2.08 -13.71
C ASP A 38 -7.27 -1.97 -12.70
N THR A 39 -7.51 -3.06 -11.97
CA THR A 39 -8.41 -3.01 -10.82
C THR A 39 -7.71 -2.28 -9.68
N LYS A 40 -8.15 -1.04 -9.42
CA LYS A 40 -7.62 -0.24 -8.31
C LYS A 40 -7.94 -0.93 -6.98
N PRO A 41 -6.98 -1.01 -6.03
CA PRO A 41 -7.23 -1.63 -4.73
C PRO A 41 -8.30 -0.86 -3.95
N THR A 42 -8.98 -1.55 -3.03
CA THR A 42 -10.02 -0.96 -2.15
C THR A 42 -9.83 -1.34 -0.68
N THR A 43 -8.78 -2.11 -0.36
CA THR A 43 -8.48 -2.58 0.99
C THR A 43 -7.08 -2.18 1.42
N GLY A 44 -6.90 -1.90 2.71
CA GLY A 44 -5.62 -1.50 3.27
C GLY A 44 -5.12 -0.13 2.78
N LEU A 45 -6.02 0.73 2.29
CA LEU A 45 -5.72 2.08 1.84
C LEU A 45 -6.00 3.12 2.94
N ILE A 46 -5.19 4.16 2.97
CA ILE A 46 -5.37 5.32 3.84
C ILE A 46 -6.23 6.33 3.07
N VAL A 47 -7.17 7.01 3.74
CA VAL A 47 -7.92 8.11 3.12
C VAL A 47 -6.92 9.15 2.60
N GLY A 48 -7.09 9.59 1.36
CA GLY A 48 -6.16 10.47 0.66
C GLY A 48 -5.07 9.76 -0.14
N THR A 49 -4.98 8.41 -0.11
CA THR A 49 -4.13 7.68 -1.07
C THR A 49 -4.53 8.06 -2.50
N THR A 50 -3.56 8.35 -3.35
CA THR A 50 -3.74 8.69 -4.77
C THR A 50 -3.38 7.51 -5.67
N PHE A 51 -4.12 7.35 -6.76
CA PHE A 51 -3.81 6.43 -7.85
C PHE A 51 -3.60 7.25 -9.13
N PHE A 52 -2.39 7.17 -9.69
CA PHE A 52 -2.01 7.79 -10.95
C PHE A 52 -2.14 6.78 -12.09
N GLU A 53 -3.04 7.06 -13.04
CA GLU A 53 -3.12 6.31 -14.29
C GLU A 53 -2.01 6.77 -15.24
N ILE A 54 -1.03 5.90 -15.51
CA ILE A 54 0.16 6.26 -16.30
C ILE A 54 -0.11 6.35 -17.81
N ASP A 55 -1.23 5.78 -18.26
CA ASP A 55 -1.66 5.72 -19.66
C ASP A 55 -2.67 6.82 -20.03
N THR A 56 -3.44 7.33 -19.06
CA THR A 56 -4.48 8.34 -19.30
C THR A 56 -4.19 9.69 -18.64
N THR A 57 -3.17 9.77 -17.78
CA THR A 57 -2.86 10.96 -16.96
C THR A 57 -3.92 11.34 -15.93
N ASN A 58 -4.95 10.52 -15.74
CA ASN A 58 -5.97 10.75 -14.71
C ASN A 58 -5.41 10.45 -13.31
N VAL A 59 -5.90 11.20 -12.33
CA VAL A 59 -5.58 10.98 -10.92
C VAL A 59 -6.86 10.75 -10.14
N TYR A 60 -6.81 9.77 -9.24
CA TYR A 60 -7.91 9.46 -8.34
C TYR A 60 -7.44 9.50 -6.89
N MET A 61 -8.31 9.95 -5.98
CA MET A 61 -8.07 9.95 -4.55
C MET A 61 -9.05 9.02 -3.83
N TRP A 62 -8.55 8.23 -2.89
CA TRP A 62 -9.35 7.36 -2.04
C TRP A 62 -10.08 8.17 -0.96
N ASP A 63 -11.41 8.16 -0.94
CA ASP A 63 -12.22 8.87 0.06
C ASP A 63 -12.53 8.05 1.32
N GLY A 64 -12.05 6.80 1.39
CA GLY A 64 -12.38 5.84 2.45
C GLY A 64 -13.41 4.78 2.03
N SER A 65 -14.05 4.94 0.88
CA SER A 65 -15.03 3.98 0.34
C SER A 65 -14.97 3.82 -1.17
N THR A 66 -14.61 4.86 -1.91
CA THR A 66 -14.57 4.91 -3.36
C THR A 66 -13.43 5.79 -3.88
N TRP A 67 -12.98 5.53 -5.10
CA TRP A 67 -12.03 6.37 -5.82
C TRP A 67 -12.74 7.57 -6.44
N ARG A 68 -12.25 8.78 -6.17
CA ARG A 68 -12.77 10.05 -6.72
C ARG A 68 -11.76 10.67 -7.69
N GLY A 69 -12.19 11.00 -8.90
CA GLY A 69 -11.36 11.77 -9.82
C GLY A 69 -11.13 13.19 -9.31
N ILE A 70 -9.91 13.70 -9.50
CA ILE A 70 -9.49 15.05 -9.11
C ILE A 70 -8.85 15.81 -10.28
#